data_AF-B9SD48-F1
#
_entry.id   AF-B9SD48-F1
#
_cell.length_a   1.000
_cell.length_b   1.000
_cell.length_c   1.000
_cell.angle_alpha   90.00
_cell.angle_beta   90.00
_cell.angle_gamma   90.00
#
_symmetry.space_group_name_H-M   'P 1'
#
loop_
_entity.id
_entity.type
_entity.pdbx_description
1 polymer ?
#
loop_
_entity_poly.entity_id
_entity_poly.type
_entity_poly.pdbx_seq_one_letter_code
_entity_poly.pdbx_strand_id
1 'polypeptide(L)'
;MDKPNGNTKEEAGALTGLSLAAGGWNSNLIVFLISEFNMSSIAAAQVNTVILGCNSIFAIAGAILADSFFASFSVITVFSFVSFLVIL
;
A
#
# COMPACT_ATOMS: atom_id res chain seq x y z
N MET A 1 -21.16 -17.68 -20.97
CA MET A 1 -19.79 -18.22 -20.86
C MET A 1 -18.88 -17.20 -21.52
N ASP A 2 -18.47 -16.18 -20.76
CA ASP A 2 -17.59 -15.12 -21.26
C ASP A 2 -16.14 -15.57 -21.12
N LYS A 3 -15.40 -15.50 -22.22
CA LYS A 3 -14.04 -16.03 -22.35
C LYS A 3 -13.09 -15.08 -21.60
N PRO A 4 -12.30 -15.55 -20.61
CA PRO A 4 -11.39 -14.67 -19.89
C PRO A 4 -10.36 -14.09 -20.87
N ASN A 5 -10.43 -12.77 -21.05
CA ASN A 5 -9.54 -11.95 -21.86
C ASN A 5 -8.08 -12.17 -21.41
N GLY A 6 -7.16 -12.19 -22.37
CA GLY A 6 -5.74 -12.43 -22.13
C GLY A 6 -5.08 -11.47 -21.14
N ASN A 7 -5.65 -10.28 -20.95
CA ASN A 7 -5.18 -9.22 -20.04
C ASN A 7 -5.34 -9.53 -18.55
N THR A 8 -6.27 -10.41 -18.16
CA THR A 8 -6.57 -10.67 -16.73
C THR A 8 -5.45 -11.41 -16.00
N LYS A 9 -4.51 -12.04 -16.73
CA LYS A 9 -3.40 -12.80 -16.12
C LYS A 9 -2.26 -11.91 -15.64
N GLU A 10 -2.00 -10.82 -16.35
CA GLU A 10 -0.96 -9.85 -16.02
C GLU A 10 -1.41 -8.93 -14.88
N GLU A 11 -2.67 -8.48 -14.90
CA GLU A 11 -3.28 -7.71 -13.81
C GLU A 11 -3.36 -8.52 -12.51
N ALA A 12 -3.71 -9.81 -12.60
CA ALA A 12 -3.68 -10.71 -11.46
C ALA A 12 -2.26 -10.86 -10.89
N GLY A 13 -1.23 -10.92 -11.74
CA GLY A 13 0.18 -10.97 -11.31
C GLY A 13 0.61 -9.72 -10.54
N ALA A 14 0.26 -8.53 -11.05
CA ALA A 14 0.55 -7.27 -10.38
C ALA A 14 -0.19 -7.13 -9.03
N LEU A 15 -1.50 -7.41 -9.00
CA LEU A 15 -2.32 -7.33 -7.77
C LEU A 15 -1.86 -8.33 -6.69
N THR A 16 -1.48 -9.54 -7.10
CA THR A 16 -0.97 -10.56 -6.17
C THR A 16 0.40 -10.20 -5.62
N GLY A 17 1.32 -9.72 -6.46
CA GLY A 17 2.63 -9.23 -6.02
C GLY A 17 2.53 -8.04 -5.05
N LEU A 18 1.63 -7.10 -5.33
CA LEU A 18 1.41 -5.91 -4.50
C LEU A 18 0.78 -6.28 -3.15
N SER A 19 -0.16 -7.24 -3.11
CA SER A 19 -0.71 -7.78 -1.86
C SER A 19 0.34 -8.53 -1.04
N LEU A 20 1.23 -9.28 -1.70
CA LEU A 20 2.32 -10.00 -1.06
C LEU A 20 3.35 -9.04 -0.45
N ALA A 21 3.74 -8.00 -1.20
CA ALA A 21 4.65 -6.96 -0.74
C ALA A 21 4.05 -6.16 0.43
N ALA A 22 2.78 -5.78 0.36
CA ALA A 22 2.07 -5.10 1.43
C ALA A 22 1.99 -5.97 2.71
N GLY A 23 1.65 -7.25 2.57
CA GLY A 23 1.60 -8.19 3.68
C GLY A 23 2.97 -8.47 4.30
N GLY A 24 3.99 -8.67 3.48
CA GLY A 24 5.38 -8.89 3.89
C GLY A 24 6.00 -7.68 4.59
N TRP A 25 5.73 -6.47 4.08
CA TRP A 25 6.16 -5.23 4.71
C TRP A 25 5.51 -5.04 6.08
N ASN A 26 4.19 -5.18 6.16
CA ASN A 26 3.45 -4.98 7.40
C ASN A 26 3.86 -5.99 8.51
N SER A 27 4.09 -7.25 8.14
CA SER A 27 4.54 -8.29 9.09
C SER A 27 5.97 -8.04 9.58
N ASN A 28 6.89 -7.62 8.70
CA ASN A 28 8.26 -7.28 9.10
C ASN A 28 8.30 -6.04 10.02
N LEU A 29 7.46 -5.04 9.72
CA LEU A 29 7.35 -3.82 10.52
C LEU A 29 6.84 -4.11 11.95
N ILE A 30 5.79 -4.93 12.10
CA ILE A 30 5.24 -5.27 13.43
C ILE A 30 6.27 -5.98 14.31
N VAL A 31 7.06 -6.90 13.74
CA VAL A 31 8.15 -7.59 14.46
C VAL A 31 9.21 -6.60 14.93
N PHE A 32 9.58 -5.62 14.10
CA PHE A 32 10.52 -4.57 14.47
C PHE A 32 10.01 -3.71 15.63
N LEU A 33 8.74 -3.29 15.60
CA LEU A 33 8.15 -2.50 16.68
C LEU A 33 8.03 -3.25 18.01
N ILE A 34 7.81 -4.57 17.98
CA ILE A 34 7.71 -5.40 19.19
C ILE A 34 9.10 -5.68 19.77
N SER A 35 10.08 -6.03 18.91
CA SER A 35 11.40 -6.49 19.34
C SER A 35 12.35 -5.35 19.69
N GLU A 36 12.38 -4.28 18.88
CA GLU A 36 13.35 -3.18 19.03
C GLU A 36 12.88 -2.11 20.00
N PHE A 37 11.57 -1.81 20.00
CA PHE A 37 11.00 -0.75 20.84
C PHE A 37 10.37 -1.24 22.15
N ASN A 38 10.43 -2.54 22.45
CA ASN A 38 9.85 -3.20 23.63
C ASN A 38 8.40 -2.74 23.93
N MET A 39 7.64 -2.39 22.90
CA MET A 39 6.27 -1.93 23.09
C MET A 39 5.39 -3.11 23.47
N SER A 40 4.58 -2.95 24.53
CA SER A 40 3.58 -3.95 24.93
C SER A 40 2.77 -4.40 23.72
N SER A 41 2.53 -5.71 23.58
CA SER A 41 1.88 -6.34 22.41
C SER A 41 0.56 -5.65 21.99
N ILE A 42 -0.12 -5.01 22.94
CA ILE A 42 -1.32 -4.17 22.72
C ILE A 42 -1.02 -2.96 21.81
N ALA A 43 0.10 -2.26 22.02
CA ALA A 43 0.49 -1.10 21.21
C ALA A 43 0.88 -1.52 19.78
N ALA A 44 1.59 -2.65 19.61
CA ALA A 44 1.93 -3.16 18.28
C ALA A 44 0.70 -3.56 17.46
N ALA A 45 -0.30 -4.19 18.11
CA ALA A 45 -1.59 -4.49 17.48
C ALA A 45 -2.34 -3.20 17.10
N GLN A 46 -2.26 -2.17 17.95
CA GLN A 46 -2.89 -0.87 17.68
C GLN A 46 -2.25 -0.17 16.47
N VAL A 47 -0.92 -0.22 16.35
CA VAL A 47 -0.21 0.30 15.16
C VAL A 47 -0.65 -0.44 13.91
N ASN A 48 -0.77 -1.76 13.94
CA ASN A 48 -1.27 -2.53 12.79
C ASN A 48 -2.71 -2.11 12.39
N THR A 49 -3.59 -1.88 13.35
CA THR A 49 -4.95 -1.37 13.08
C THR A 49 -4.93 0.04 12.51
N VAL A 50 -4.04 0.93 13.00
CA VAL A 50 -3.84 2.28 12.44
C VAL A 50 -3.34 2.19 11.00
N ILE A 51 -2.38 1.31 10.70
CA ILE A 51 -1.87 1.09 9.33
C ILE A 51 -3.00 0.64 8.39
N LEU A 52 -3.82 -0.34 8.81
CA LEU A 52 -4.98 -0.80 8.06
C LEU A 52 -6.02 0.31 7.82
N GLY A 53 -6.27 1.15 8.83
CA GLY A 53 -7.13 2.33 8.71
C GLY A 53 -6.57 3.37 7.75
N CYS A 54 -5.27 3.67 7.84
CA CYS A 54 -4.56 4.57 6.94
C CYS A 54 -4.59 4.06 5.49
N ASN A 55 -4.46 2.74 5.27
CA ASN A 55 -4.53 2.16 3.94
C ASN A 55 -5.91 2.37 3.29
N SER A 56 -6.98 2.41 4.10
CA SER A 56 -8.34 2.71 3.62
C SER A 56 -8.53 4.20 3.30
N ILE A 57 -7.97 5.10 4.12
CA ILE A 57 -7.96 6.55 3.85
C ILE A 57 -7.14 6.85 2.59
N PHE A 58 -6.03 6.15 2.39
CA PHE A 58 -5.21 6.25 1.18
C PHE A 58 -5.96 5.79 -0.07
N ALA A 59 -6.75 4.72 0.02
CA ALA A 59 -7.63 4.28 -1.07
C ALA A 59 -8.71 5.32 -1.40
N ILE A 60 -9.31 5.98 -0.39
CA ILE A 60 -10.28 7.07 -0.58
C ILE A 60 -9.61 8.27 -1.26
N ALA A 61 -8.41 8.66 -0.81
CA ALA A 61 -7.62 9.70 -1.47
C ALA A 61 -7.32 9.33 -2.93
N GLY A 62 -6.88 8.09 -3.19
CA GLY A 62 -6.66 7.56 -4.53
C GLY A 62 -7.91 7.58 -5.41
N ALA A 63 -9.08 7.29 -4.85
CA ALA A 63 -10.36 7.36 -5.56
C ALA A 63 -10.75 8.81 -5.92
N ILE A 64 -10.50 9.77 -5.03
CA ILE A 64 -10.70 11.21 -5.31
C ILE A 64 -9.73 11.69 -6.39
N LEU A 65 -8.46 11.27 -6.33
CA LEU A 65 -7.45 11.56 -7.35
C LEU A 65 -7.83 10.98 -8.72
N ALA A 66 -8.42 9.78 -8.73
CA ALA A 66 -8.94 9.15 -9.95
C ALA A 66 -10.17 9.88 -10.49
N ASP A 67 -11.13 10.28 -9.66
CA ASP A 67 -12.28 11.08 -10.12
C ASP A 67 -11.83 12.45 -10.67
N SER A 68 -10.77 12.99 -10.08
CA SER A 68 -10.17 14.27 -10.44
C SER A 68 -9.12 14.17 -11.56
N PHE A 69 -9.27 13.31 -12.58
CA PHE A 69 -8.31 13.06 -13.69
C PHE A 69 -7.66 14.30 -14.36
N PHE A 70 -8.09 15.52 -14.03
CA PHE A 70 -7.42 16.79 -14.31
C PHE A 70 -6.14 17.08 -13.47
N ALA A 71 -5.83 16.33 -12.40
CA ALA A 71 -4.64 16.51 -11.54
C ALA A 71 -3.54 15.44 -11.74
N SER A 72 -3.66 14.60 -12.77
CA SER A 72 -2.83 13.39 -13.00
C SER A 72 -1.31 13.66 -13.01
N PHE A 73 -0.89 14.84 -13.46
CA PHE A 73 0.53 15.22 -13.52
C PHE A 73 1.16 15.48 -12.14
N SER A 74 0.39 16.02 -11.19
CA SER A 74 0.89 16.37 -9.86
C SER A 74 1.08 15.12 -9.00
N VAL A 75 0.14 14.18 -9.07
CA VAL A 75 0.21 12.90 -8.34
C VAL A 75 1.42 12.08 -8.77
N ILE A 76 1.60 11.86 -10.08
CA ILE A 76 2.75 11.09 -10.59
C ILE A 76 4.08 11.71 -10.15
N THR A 77 4.18 13.04 -10.15
CA THR A 77 5.41 13.75 -9.79
C THR A 77 5.74 13.58 -8.30
N VAL A 78 4.74 13.70 -7.42
CA VAL A 78 4.93 13.52 -5.98
C VAL A 78 5.31 12.07 -5.67
N PHE A 79 4.65 11.09 -6.26
CA PHE A 79 4.99 9.68 -6.05
C PHE A 79 6.38 9.32 -6.58
N SER A 80 6.79 9.84 -7.73
CA SER A 80 8.16 9.65 -8.23
C SER A 80 9.22 10.25 -7.30
N PHE A 81 8.97 11.43 -6.73
CA PHE A 81 9.90 12.04 -5.76
C PHE A 81 10.03 11.21 -4.48
N VAL A 82 8.90 10.70 -3.97
CA VAL A 82 8.88 9.83 -2.79
C VAL A 82 9.62 8.51 -3.07
N SER A 83 9.41 7.89 -4.24
CA SER A 83 10.14 6.67 -4.62
C SER A 83 11.65 6.88 -4.69
N PHE A 84 12.11 8.04 -5.19
CA PHE A 84 13.53 8.36 -5.23
C PHE A 84 14.11 8.56 -3.83
N LEU A 85 13.38 9.22 -2.93
CA LEU A 85 13.77 9.43 -1.53
C LEU A 85 13.80 8.13 -0.71
N VAL A 86 12.94 7.17 -1.02
CA VAL A 86 12.90 5.87 -0.32
C VAL A 86 14.06 4.96 -0.73
N ILE A 87 14.59 5.13 -1.95
CA ILE A 87 15.70 4.33 -2.49
C ILE A 87 17.08 4.90 -2.12
N LEU A 88 17.17 6.21 -1.86
CA LEU A 88 18.38 6.89 -1.40
C LEU A 88 18.62 6.64 0.10
#